data_AF-A0AA37Q7F7-F1
#
_entry.id   AF-A0AA37Q7F7-F1
#
_cell.length_a   1.000
_cell.length_b   1.000
_cell.length_c   1.000
_cell.angle_alpha   90.00
_cell.angle_beta   90.00
_cell.angle_gamma   90.00
#
_symmetry.space_group_name_H-M   'P 1'
#
loop_
_entity.id
_entity.type
_entity.pdbx_description
1 polymer ?
#
loop_
_entity_poly.entity_id
_entity_poly.type
_entity_poly.pdbx_seq_one_letter_code
_entity_poly.pdbx_strand_id
1 'polypeptide(L)'
;MSHSPLASVPSIGAVTCPVSEAQAHGLLDAELSGAEAGAVRRHLEGCARCRAHVTRLSHLLVALRRQRLRQERAPASLHARVRALARAE
;
A
#
# COMPACT_ATOMS: atom_id res chain seq x y z
N MET A 1 8.26 25.05 -40.90
CA MET A 1 8.18 23.74 -40.21
C MET A 1 7.91 24.05 -38.73
N SER A 2 6.67 23.87 -38.33
CA SER A 2 6.13 24.32 -37.05
C SER A 2 6.51 23.34 -35.95
N HIS A 3 7.23 23.80 -34.92
CA HIS A 3 7.30 23.13 -33.64
C HIS A 3 6.44 23.90 -32.65
N SER A 4 5.27 23.35 -32.32
CA SER A 4 4.50 23.72 -31.13
C SER A 4 4.51 22.55 -30.14
N PRO A 5 4.55 22.85 -28.83
CA PRO A 5 4.91 21.90 -27.80
C PRO A 5 3.68 21.11 -27.35
N LEU A 6 3.82 19.79 -27.22
CA LEU A 6 2.82 19.00 -26.51
C LEU A 6 3.05 19.20 -25.01
N ALA A 7 2.30 20.15 -24.45
CA ALA A 7 2.09 20.29 -23.02
C ALA A 7 1.56 18.96 -22.46
N SER A 8 2.32 18.36 -21.55
CA SER A 8 1.96 17.11 -20.87
C SER A 8 0.79 17.39 -19.93
N VAL A 9 -0.42 16.97 -20.30
CA VAL A 9 -1.60 17.06 -19.45
C VAL A 9 -1.46 16.05 -18.30
N PRO A 10 -1.51 16.46 -17.02
CA PRO A 10 -1.58 15.50 -15.93
C PRO A 10 -2.99 14.91 -15.86
N SER A 11 -3.10 13.64 -16.26
CA SER A 11 -4.32 12.84 -16.11
C SER A 11 -4.58 12.55 -14.63
N ILE A 12 -5.83 12.73 -14.21
CA ILE A 12 -6.36 12.34 -12.91
C ILE A 12 -6.06 10.84 -12.71
N GLY A 13 -4.99 10.50 -11.97
CA GLY A 13 -4.56 9.12 -11.71
C GLY A 13 -3.19 8.70 -12.24
N ALA A 14 -2.37 9.61 -12.79
CA ALA A 14 -0.99 9.27 -13.17
C ALA A 14 -0.08 9.18 -11.93
N VAL A 15 0.31 7.97 -11.53
CA VAL A 15 1.35 7.75 -10.51
C VAL A 15 2.70 8.18 -11.08
N THR A 16 3.30 9.22 -10.50
CA THR A 16 4.60 9.74 -10.88
C THR A 16 5.74 8.91 -10.28
N CYS A 17 6.92 8.98 -10.89
CA CYS A 17 8.13 8.43 -10.28
C CYS A 17 8.81 9.54 -9.43
N PRO A 18 9.19 9.28 -8.18
CA PRO A 18 8.98 8.04 -7.42
C PRO A 18 7.56 7.92 -6.85
N VAL A 19 7.13 6.69 -6.56
CA VAL A 19 5.96 6.45 -5.68
C VAL A 19 6.23 7.15 -4.34
N SER A 20 5.28 7.94 -3.87
CA SER A 20 5.43 8.65 -2.60
C SER A 20 5.40 7.69 -1.41
N GLU A 21 5.95 8.09 -0.27
CA GLU A 21 5.87 7.29 0.96
C GLU A 21 4.42 7.01 1.34
N ALA A 22 3.54 8.01 1.26
CA ALA A 22 2.11 7.85 1.54
C ALA A 22 1.45 6.80 0.64
N GLN A 23 1.77 6.79 -0.66
CA GLN A 23 1.26 5.77 -1.59
C GLN A 23 1.83 4.38 -1.29
N ALA A 24 3.11 4.29 -0.93
CA ALA A 24 3.72 3.03 -0.57
C ALA A 24 3.11 2.44 0.70
N HIS A 25 2.94 3.25 1.75
CA HIS A 25 2.28 2.85 2.99
C HIS A 25 0.81 2.49 2.77
N GLY A 26 0.04 3.36 2.12
CA GLY A 26 -1.38 3.09 1.83
C GLY A 26 -1.58 1.83 0.98
N LEU A 27 -0.66 1.50 0.06
CA LEU A 27 -0.72 0.25 -0.69
C LEU A 27 -0.51 -0.97 0.23
N LEU A 28 0.45 -0.89 1.17
CA LEU A 28 0.80 -1.99 2.08
C LEU A 28 -0.26 -2.21 3.16
N ASP A 29 -0.94 -1.15 3.60
CA ASP A 29 -1.97 -1.18 4.62
C ASP A 29 -3.39 -1.36 4.02
N ALA A 30 -3.49 -1.49 2.69
CA ALA A 30 -4.74 -1.63 1.94
C ALA A 30 -5.71 -0.44 2.10
N GLU A 31 -5.17 0.77 2.27
CA GLU A 31 -5.92 2.02 2.47
C GLU A 31 -6.12 2.82 1.17
N LEU A 32 -5.42 2.47 0.09
CA LEU A 32 -5.65 3.10 -1.21
C LEU A 32 -7.00 2.67 -1.81
N SER A 33 -7.67 3.60 -2.49
CA SER A 33 -8.83 3.27 -3.31
C SER A 33 -8.46 2.26 -4.41
N GLY A 34 -9.44 1.52 -4.93
CA GLY A 34 -9.17 0.50 -5.96
C GLY A 34 -8.47 1.06 -7.20
N ALA A 35 -8.83 2.28 -7.62
CA ALA A 35 -8.21 2.96 -8.75
C ALA A 35 -6.76 3.37 -8.47
N GLU A 36 -6.49 3.96 -7.31
CA GLU A 36 -5.14 4.37 -6.90
C GLU A 36 -4.22 3.17 -6.70
N ALA A 37 -4.71 2.13 -6.01
CA ALA A 37 -3.97 0.89 -5.82
C ALA A 37 -3.64 0.22 -7.17
N GLY A 38 -4.58 0.24 -8.12
CA GLY A 38 -4.36 -0.24 -9.49
C GLY A 38 -3.29 0.57 -10.23
N ALA A 39 -3.32 1.90 -10.12
CA ALA A 39 -2.31 2.77 -10.74
C ALA A 39 -0.91 2.54 -10.16
N VAL A 40 -0.79 2.42 -8.83
CA VAL A 40 0.50 2.15 -8.17
C VAL A 40 1.01 0.75 -8.56
N ARG A 41 0.16 -0.29 -8.56
CA ARG A 41 0.56 -1.64 -8.98
C ARG A 41 1.12 -1.67 -10.41
N ARG A 42 0.43 -1.04 -11.36
CA ARG A 42 0.93 -0.92 -12.75
C ARG A 42 2.26 -0.17 -12.82
N HIS A 43 2.45 0.87 -12.02
CA HIS A 43 3.74 1.56 -11.95
C HIS A 43 4.86 0.63 -11.44
N LEU A 44 4.58 -0.20 -10.43
CA LEU A 44 5.55 -1.14 -9.86
C LEU A 44 5.92 -2.27 -10.83
N GLU A 45 5.06 -2.62 -11.79
CA GLU A 45 5.38 -3.56 -12.89
C GLU A 45 6.44 -3.00 -13.84
N GLY A 46 6.48 -1.68 -14.04
CA GLY A 46 7.44 -1.01 -14.92
C GLY A 46 8.67 -0.40 -14.23
N CYS A 47 8.61 -0.10 -12.93
CA CYS A 47 9.67 0.65 -12.23
C CYS A 47 10.42 -0.20 -11.20
N ALA A 48 11.63 -0.65 -11.55
CA ALA A 48 12.48 -1.44 -10.64
C ALA A 48 12.85 -0.70 -9.35
N ARG A 49 13.07 0.63 -9.42
CA ARG A 49 13.40 1.47 -8.25
C ARG A 49 12.26 1.49 -7.23
N CYS A 50 11.05 1.82 -7.69
CA CYS A 50 9.87 1.87 -6.81
C CYS A 50 9.51 0.47 -6.29
N ARG A 51 9.65 -0.57 -7.11
CA ARG A 51 9.48 -1.97 -6.68
C ARG A 51 10.43 -2.32 -5.54
N ALA A 52 11.73 -2.02 -5.68
CA ALA A 52 12.71 -2.30 -4.64
C ALA A 52 12.41 -1.55 -3.34
N HIS A 53 11.93 -0.30 -3.44
CA HIS A 53 11.51 0.49 -2.28
C HIS A 53 10.33 -0.14 -1.54
N VAL A 54 9.24 -0.47 -2.25
CA VAL A 54 8.05 -1.10 -1.65
C VAL A 54 8.38 -2.48 -1.08
N THR A 55 9.21 -3.28 -1.76
CA THR A 55 9.68 -4.58 -1.24
C THR A 55 10.49 -4.43 0.04
N ARG A 56 11.32 -3.39 0.16
CA ARG A 56 12.07 -3.13 1.39
C ARG A 56 11.14 -2.81 2.57
N LEU A 57 10.13 -1.98 2.35
CA LEU A 57 9.12 -1.65 3.36
C LEU A 57 8.31 -2.88 3.77
N SER A 58 7.88 -3.70 2.80
CA SER A 58 7.11 -4.92 3.09
C SER A 58 7.93 -5.92 3.91
N HIS A 59 9.23 -6.09 3.60
CA HIS A 59 10.13 -6.94 4.38
C HIS A 59 10.30 -6.44 5.82
N LEU A 60 10.43 -5.12 6.00
CA LEU A 60 10.50 -4.51 7.34
C LEU A 60 9.22 -4.76 8.13
N LEU A 61 8.04 -4.56 7.53
CA LEU A 61 6.76 -4.84 8.18
C LEU A 61 6.63 -6.31 8.60
N VAL A 62 7.04 -7.25 7.74
CA VAL A 62 7.06 -8.68 8.07
C VAL A 62 8.00 -8.96 9.24
N ALA A 63 9.20 -8.36 9.25
CA ALA A 63 10.16 -8.53 10.34
C ALA A 63 9.61 -8.01 11.68
N LEU A 64 9.01 -6.80 11.67
CA LEU A 64 8.38 -6.21 12.86
C LEU A 64 7.22 -7.06 13.38
N ARG A 65 6.36 -7.56 12.49
CA ARG A 65 5.25 -8.48 12.86
C ARG A 65 5.77 -9.78 13.48
N ARG A 66 6.86 -10.34 12.94
CA ARG A 66 7.49 -11.57 13.47
C ARG A 66 8.11 -11.38 14.84
N GLN A 67 8.73 -10.23 15.09
CA GLN A 67 9.37 -9.92 16.36
C GLN A 67 8.36 -9.78 17.51
N ARG A 68 7.04 -9.73 17.23
CA ARG A 68 5.97 -9.56 18.22
C ARG A 68 6.31 -8.45 19.21
N LEU A 69 6.85 -7.33 18.71
CA LEU A 69 7.23 -6.17 19.52
C LEU A 69 6.03 -5.77 20.38
N ARG A 70 6.06 -6.16 21.66
CA ARG A 70 5.02 -5.99 22.68
C ARG A 70 3.58 -6.10 22.17
N GLN A 71 3.25 -7.17 21.44
CA GLN A 71 1.85 -7.55 21.31
C GLN A 71 1.42 -8.19 22.63
N GLU A 72 0.95 -7.36 23.57
CA GLU A 72 0.17 -7.85 24.70
C GLU A 72 -0.98 -8.68 24.12
N ARG A 73 -1.14 -9.91 24.62
CA ARG A 73 -2.24 -10.77 24.17
C ARG A 73 -3.54 -10.06 24.49
N ALA A 74 -4.40 -9.90 23.49
CA ALA A 74 -5.73 -9.39 23.73
C ALA A 74 -6.44 -10.25 24.79
N PRO A 75 -7.23 -9.65 25.71
CA PRO A 75 -7.94 -10.39 26.73
C PRO A 75 -8.84 -11.49 26.14
N ALA A 76 -8.96 -12.62 26.83
CA ALA A 76 -9.78 -13.74 26.37
C ALA A 76 -11.26 -13.36 26.13
N SER A 77 -11.78 -12.39 26.90
CA SER A 77 -13.12 -11.84 26.74
C SER A 77 -13.32 -11.14 25.39
N LEU A 78 -12.31 -10.40 24.91
CA LEU A 78 -12.37 -9.74 23.61
C LEU A 78 -12.39 -10.80 22.49
N HIS A 79 -11.53 -11.81 22.59
CA HIS A 79 -11.53 -12.93 21.65
C HIS A 79 -12.87 -13.68 21.61
N ALA A 80 -13.50 -13.89 22.77
CA ALA A 80 -14.81 -14.52 22.85
C ALA A 80 -15.90 -13.68 22.16
N ARG A 81 -15.89 -12.36 22.39
CA ARG A 81 -16.82 -11.42 21.75
C ARG A 81 -16.66 -11.40 20.23
N VAL A 82 -15.43 -11.27 19.72
CA VAL A 82 -15.17 -11.27 18.26
C VAL A 82 -15.63 -12.57 17.61
N ARG A 83 -15.38 -13.73 18.23
CA ARG A 83 -15.82 -15.03 17.71
C ARG A 83 -17.34 -15.20 17.71
N ALA A 84 -18.04 -14.63 18.70
CA ALA A 84 -19.50 -14.69 18.75
C ALA A 84 -20.12 -13.86 17.62
N LEU A 85 -19.60 -12.65 17.37
CA LEU A 85 -20.06 -11.77 16.29
C LEU A 85 -19.85 -12.41 14.91
N ALA A 86 -18.67 -12.98 14.66
CA ALA A 86 -18.34 -13.60 13.36
C ALA A 86 -19.15 -14.87 13.01
N ARG A 87 -19.92 -15.44 13.95
CA ARG A 87 -20.82 -16.59 13.70
C ARG A 87 -22.28 -16.17 13.49
N ALA A 88 -22.60 -14.92 13.76
CA ALA A 88 -23.95 -14.38 13.63
C ALA A 88 -24.21 -13.78 12.23
N GLU A 89 -23.17 -13.69 11.40
CA GLU A 89 -23.20 -13.33 9.97
C GLU A 89 -23.28 -14.59 9.09
#